data_AF-A0A1B1A2V1-F1
#
_entry.id   AF-A0A1B1A2V1-F1
#
_cell.length_a   1.000
_cell.length_b   1.000
_cell.length_c   1.000
_cell.angle_alpha   90.00
_cell.angle_beta   90.00
_cell.angle_gamma   90.00
#
_symmetry.space_group_name_H-M   'P 1'
#
loop_
_entity.id
_entity.type
_entity.pdbx_description
1 polymer ?
#
loop_
_entity_poly.entity_id
_entity_poly.type
_entity_poly.pdbx_seq_one_letter_code
_entity_poly.pdbx_strand_id
1 'polypeptide(L)'
;MLKFKSRIASACLSLVFTASFASAETWVCEFNDSTRRGTIPQKVVFELRPDGSALVMDPYLVHTDQAPKLAKFVKNTSSKLRVRWRVDDMPFNGGLASDMDFSLVHDKARNKAFITLNLPSFDNRDSGTGSCEVAK
;
A
#
# COMPACT_ATOMS: atom_id res chain seq x y z
N MET A 1 15.28 39.99 64.34
CA MET A 1 14.23 39.30 63.55
C MET A 1 14.26 39.82 62.12
N LEU A 2 14.73 39.04 61.15
CA LEU A 2 14.48 39.29 59.73
C LEU A 2 14.26 37.94 59.03
N LYS A 3 13.00 37.69 58.65
CA LYS A 3 12.57 36.50 57.89
C LYS A 3 12.75 36.79 56.40
N PHE A 4 13.69 36.13 55.73
CA PHE A 4 13.79 36.18 54.27
C PHE A 4 12.82 35.18 53.64
N LYS A 5 11.86 35.72 52.87
CA LYS A 5 10.80 35.00 52.15
C LYS A 5 11.34 34.39 50.85
N SER A 6 10.90 33.15 50.62
CA SER A 6 10.88 32.34 49.39
C SER A 6 10.90 33.08 48.05
N ARG A 7 11.65 32.53 47.07
CA ARG A 7 11.22 32.47 45.66
C ARG A 7 11.66 31.14 45.03
N ILE A 8 10.72 30.21 44.89
CA ILE A 8 10.84 29.02 44.04
C ILE A 8 10.66 29.49 42.59
N ALA A 9 11.73 29.48 41.81
CA ALA A 9 11.69 29.77 40.38
C ALA A 9 11.11 28.56 39.63
N SER A 10 9.87 28.67 39.16
CA SER A 10 9.27 27.69 38.23
C SER A 10 9.87 27.90 36.84
N ALA A 11 10.74 26.98 36.41
CA ALA A 11 11.18 26.90 35.02
C ALA A 11 10.09 26.17 34.20
N CYS A 12 9.30 26.93 33.44
CA CYS A 12 8.42 26.37 32.41
C CYS A 12 9.29 25.84 31.26
N LEU A 13 9.55 24.54 31.25
CA LEU A 13 10.14 23.83 30.11
C LEU A 13 9.05 23.68 29.03
N SER A 14 9.02 24.57 28.06
CA SER A 14 8.13 24.48 26.90
C SER A 14 8.57 23.32 26.00
N LEU A 15 7.91 22.16 26.12
CA LEU A 15 8.04 21.06 25.16
C LEU A 15 7.44 21.50 23.82
N VAL A 16 8.30 21.90 22.89
CA VAL A 16 7.91 22.07 21.48
C VAL A 16 7.70 20.67 20.91
N PHE A 17 6.44 20.21 20.88
CA PHE A 17 6.06 19.03 20.12
C PHE A 17 6.20 19.39 18.62
N THR A 18 7.29 18.97 18.00
CA THR A 18 7.40 18.91 16.55
C THR A 18 6.40 17.86 16.06
N ALA A 19 5.23 18.29 15.60
CA ALA A 19 4.33 17.44 14.85
C ALA A 19 5.03 17.08 13.53
N SER A 20 5.53 15.85 13.42
CA SER A 20 5.94 15.31 12.12
C SER A 20 4.71 15.23 11.24
N PHE A 21 4.66 16.10 10.22
CA PHE A 21 3.75 15.93 9.10
C PHE A 21 4.17 14.66 8.36
N ALA A 22 3.63 13.52 8.76
CA ALA A 22 3.72 12.32 7.97
C ALA A 22 2.96 12.61 6.67
N SER A 23 3.68 12.67 5.55
CA SER A 23 3.11 12.76 4.22
C SER A 23 2.65 11.38 3.77
N ALA A 24 1.65 11.32 2.90
CA ALA A 24 1.42 10.10 2.15
C ALA A 24 2.64 9.80 1.24
N GLU A 25 3.00 8.53 1.13
CA GLU A 25 4.05 8.04 0.23
C GLU A 25 3.40 7.34 -0.96
N THR A 26 3.67 7.80 -2.17
CA THR A 26 3.22 7.10 -3.37
C THR A 26 4.27 6.06 -3.77
N TRP A 27 3.86 4.80 -3.83
CA TRP A 27 4.67 3.67 -4.26
C TRP A 27 4.27 3.26 -5.67
N VAL A 28 5.26 3.01 -6.51
CA VAL A 28 5.10 2.48 -7.86
C VAL A 28 5.79 1.14 -7.91
N CYS A 29 5.02 0.10 -8.23
CA CYS A 29 5.53 -1.25 -8.39
C CYS A 29 5.40 -1.68 -9.85
N GLU A 30 6.48 -2.20 -10.40
CA GLU A 30 6.53 -2.73 -11.75
C GLU A 30 6.78 -4.23 -11.70
N PHE A 31 5.96 -4.97 -12.44
CA PHE A 31 5.98 -6.43 -12.47
C PHE A 31 6.24 -6.94 -13.87
N ASN A 32 7.07 -7.97 -13.94
CA ASN A 32 7.17 -8.81 -15.12
C ASN A 32 6.16 -9.94 -14.95
N ASP A 33 5.22 -10.04 -15.88
CA ASP A 33 4.30 -11.17 -15.93
C ASP A 33 5.05 -12.39 -16.45
N SER A 34 5.30 -13.36 -15.56
CA SER A 34 5.87 -14.66 -15.92
C SER A 34 4.81 -15.67 -16.36
N THR A 35 3.52 -15.29 -16.35
CA THR A 35 2.42 -16.18 -16.70
C THR A 35 2.08 -16.10 -18.18
N ARG A 36 1.59 -17.22 -18.74
CA ARG A 36 1.19 -17.30 -20.16
C ARG A 36 -0.07 -16.48 -20.48
N ARG A 37 -0.77 -15.95 -19.46
CA ARG A 37 -2.14 -15.42 -19.60
C ARG A 37 -2.22 -13.90 -19.53
N GLY A 38 -1.15 -13.18 -19.16
CA GLY A 38 -1.18 -11.72 -19.12
C GLY A 38 -2.04 -11.17 -17.97
N THR A 39 -2.24 -11.96 -16.90
CA THR A 39 -3.19 -11.67 -15.80
C THR A 39 -2.55 -10.92 -14.64
N ILE A 40 -1.23 -10.75 -14.65
CA ILE A 40 -0.53 -9.95 -13.66
C ILE A 40 -0.36 -8.54 -14.20
N PRO A 41 -0.83 -7.51 -13.48
CA PRO A 41 -0.70 -6.14 -13.94
C PRO A 41 0.78 -5.75 -13.98
N GLN A 42 1.24 -5.17 -15.10
CA GLN A 42 2.62 -4.73 -15.26
C GLN A 42 3.00 -3.58 -14.32
N LYS A 43 2.03 -2.80 -13.87
CA LYS A 43 2.22 -1.66 -12.99
C LYS A 43 1.12 -1.59 -11.95
N VAL A 44 1.47 -1.35 -10.70
CA VAL A 44 0.54 -1.05 -9.61
C VAL A 44 1.04 0.19 -8.89
N VAL A 45 0.17 1.15 -8.67
CA VAL A 45 0.47 2.36 -7.91
C VAL A 45 -0.37 2.35 -6.65
N PHE A 46 0.22 2.64 -5.50
CA PHE A 46 -0.56 2.85 -4.30
C PHE A 46 -0.02 4.00 -3.46
N GLU A 47 -0.94 4.75 -2.86
CA GLU A 47 -0.65 5.79 -1.88
C GLU A 47 -0.73 5.17 -0.49
N LEU A 48 0.41 5.08 0.20
CA LEU A 48 0.46 4.72 1.60
C LEU A 48 0.26 5.97 2.46
N ARG A 49 -0.81 5.98 3.24
CA ARG A 49 -1.19 7.13 4.06
C ARG A 49 -0.53 7.09 5.44
N PRO A 50 -0.46 8.26 6.12
CA PRO A 50 0.08 8.37 7.47
C PRO A 50 -0.60 7.49 8.51
N ASP A 51 -1.89 7.22 8.32
CA ASP A 51 -2.70 6.35 9.20
C ASP A 51 -2.44 4.85 8.98
N GLY A 52 -1.56 4.50 8.05
CA GLY A 52 -1.21 3.13 7.69
C GLY A 52 -2.17 2.48 6.69
N SER A 53 -3.22 3.17 6.25
CA SER A 53 -4.07 2.72 5.14
C SER A 53 -3.40 2.94 3.79
N ALA A 54 -3.91 2.30 2.74
CA ALA A 54 -3.41 2.54 1.39
C ALA A 54 -4.55 2.61 0.36
N LEU A 55 -4.48 3.55 -0.57
CA LEU A 55 -5.29 3.56 -1.78
C LEU A 55 -4.51 2.95 -2.93
N VAL A 56 -5.11 2.01 -3.65
CA VAL A 56 -4.47 1.28 -4.75
C VAL A 56 -5.14 1.63 -6.07
N MET A 57 -4.32 1.79 -7.10
CA MET A 57 -4.70 1.91 -8.50
C MET A 57 -3.89 0.91 -9.34
N ASP A 58 -4.57 0.21 -10.23
CA ASP A 58 -3.96 -0.72 -11.18
C ASP A 58 -4.67 -0.64 -12.55
N PRO A 59 -4.10 -1.24 -13.61
CA PRO A 59 -4.69 -1.25 -14.94
C PRO A 59 -6.08 -1.88 -15.04
N TYR A 60 -6.43 -2.84 -14.17
CA TYR A 60 -7.75 -3.47 -14.19
C TYR A 60 -8.82 -2.53 -13.63
N LEU A 61 -8.50 -1.79 -12.56
CA LEU A 61 -9.37 -0.72 -12.04
C LEU A 61 -9.61 0.36 -13.09
N VAL A 62 -8.54 0.80 -13.78
CA VAL A 62 -8.66 1.76 -14.88
C VAL A 62 -9.49 1.19 -16.04
N HIS A 63 -9.24 -0.05 -16.44
CA HIS A 63 -9.96 -0.69 -17.55
C HIS A 63 -11.45 -0.89 -17.28
N THR A 64 -11.83 -1.05 -16.02
CA THR A 64 -13.23 -1.26 -15.59
C THR A 64 -13.88 0.00 -15.02
N ASP A 65 -13.27 1.17 -15.21
CA ASP A 65 -13.74 2.47 -14.69
C ASP A 65 -14.03 2.46 -13.18
N GLN A 66 -13.30 1.64 -12.43
CA GLN A 66 -13.43 1.58 -10.98
C GLN A 66 -12.57 2.64 -10.30
N ALA A 67 -13.14 3.30 -9.28
CA ALA A 67 -12.40 4.20 -8.40
C ALA A 67 -11.22 3.48 -7.72
N PRO A 68 -10.15 4.22 -7.33
CA PRO A 68 -9.05 3.64 -6.56
C PRO A 68 -9.58 2.91 -5.32
N LYS A 69 -9.03 1.72 -5.05
CA LYS A 69 -9.53 0.86 -3.97
C LYS A 69 -8.78 1.11 -2.70
N LEU A 70 -9.51 1.27 -1.60
CA LEU A 70 -8.90 1.16 -0.28
C LEU A 70 -8.42 -0.29 -0.07
N ALA A 71 -7.14 -0.44 0.26
CA ALA A 71 -6.56 -1.74 0.52
C ALA A 71 -7.27 -2.41 1.71
N LYS A 72 -7.64 -3.68 1.52
CA LYS A 72 -8.23 -4.52 2.58
C LYS A 72 -7.22 -4.87 3.67
N PHE A 73 -5.93 -4.81 3.34
CA PHE A 73 -4.85 -5.09 4.27
C PHE A 73 -3.60 -4.31 3.87
N VAL A 74 -2.97 -3.68 4.86
CA VAL A 74 -1.66 -3.06 4.74
C VAL A 74 -0.79 -3.50 5.90
N LYS A 75 0.44 -3.92 5.61
CA LYS A 75 1.49 -4.09 6.61
C LYS A 75 2.76 -3.46 6.09
N ASN A 76 3.18 -2.37 6.71
CA ASN A 76 4.41 -1.67 6.39
C ASN A 76 5.39 -1.77 7.55
N THR A 77 6.53 -2.43 7.33
CA THR A 77 7.64 -2.48 8.28
C THR A 77 8.91 -1.93 7.62
N SER A 78 10.01 -1.85 8.37
CA SER A 78 11.31 -1.47 7.82
C SER A 78 11.81 -2.41 6.72
N SER A 79 11.43 -3.70 6.75
CA SER A 79 11.93 -4.72 5.81
C SER A 79 10.90 -5.19 4.79
N LYS A 80 9.60 -5.06 5.08
CA LYS A 80 8.54 -5.59 4.22
C LYS A 80 7.37 -4.65 4.10
N LEU A 81 6.77 -4.62 2.91
CA LEU A 81 5.51 -3.96 2.64
C LEU A 81 4.55 -4.97 2.01
N ARG A 82 3.35 -5.10 2.55
CA ARG A 82 2.29 -5.96 2.00
C ARG A 82 1.02 -5.16 1.84
N VAL A 83 0.43 -5.23 0.65
CA VAL A 83 -0.82 -4.54 0.30
C VAL A 83 -1.75 -5.56 -0.38
N ARG A 84 -3.02 -5.58 0.01
CA ARG A 84 -4.05 -6.44 -0.61
C ARG A 84 -5.27 -5.63 -0.98
N TRP A 85 -5.80 -5.85 -2.16
CA TRP A 85 -7.00 -5.18 -2.66
C TRP A 85 -7.79 -6.12 -3.56
N ARG A 86 -8.99 -5.69 -3.94
CA ARG A 86 -9.88 -6.42 -4.84
C ARG A 86 -10.32 -5.50 -5.98
N VAL A 87 -10.34 -6.05 -7.18
CA VAL A 87 -11.10 -5.50 -8.31
C VAL A 87 -12.42 -6.28 -8.36
N ASP A 88 -13.53 -5.57 -8.32
CA ASP A 88 -14.86 -6.19 -8.25
C ASP A 88 -15.39 -6.46 -9.66
N ASP A 89 -16.13 -7.55 -9.86
CA ASP A 89 -16.88 -7.84 -11.10
C ASP A 89 -16.06 -7.72 -12.41
N MET A 90 -14.81 -8.19 -12.43
CA MET A 90 -13.98 -8.16 -13.65
C MET A 90 -14.65 -9.01 -14.75
N PRO A 91 -14.93 -8.46 -15.94
CA PRO A 91 -15.53 -9.21 -17.02
C PRO A 91 -14.54 -10.18 -17.67
N PHE A 92 -15.03 -11.38 -17.99
CA PHE A 92 -14.32 -12.42 -18.72
C PHE A 92 -15.11 -12.83 -19.97
N ASN A 93 -14.43 -13.50 -20.89
CA ASN A 93 -15.06 -14.03 -22.11
C ASN A 93 -16.25 -14.95 -21.76
N GLY A 94 -17.34 -14.82 -22.52
CA GLY A 94 -18.56 -15.59 -22.31
C GLY A 94 -19.57 -14.94 -21.36
N GLY A 95 -19.39 -13.67 -20.99
CA GLY A 95 -20.34 -12.92 -20.15
C GLY A 95 -20.25 -13.24 -18.66
N LEU A 96 -19.18 -13.93 -18.23
CA LEU A 96 -18.91 -14.19 -16.83
C LEU A 96 -18.20 -12.98 -16.21
N ALA A 97 -18.44 -12.75 -14.92
CA ALA A 97 -17.70 -11.80 -14.12
C ALA A 97 -17.14 -12.49 -12.87
N SER A 98 -15.98 -12.05 -12.40
CA SER A 98 -15.39 -12.54 -11.15
C SER A 98 -14.56 -11.47 -10.48
N ASP A 99 -14.54 -11.49 -9.16
CA ASP A 99 -13.62 -10.68 -8.37
C ASP A 99 -12.16 -11.11 -8.62
N MET A 100 -11.26 -10.12 -8.66
CA MET A 100 -9.83 -10.35 -8.69
C MET A 100 -9.21 -9.94 -7.35
N ASP A 101 -8.78 -10.93 -6.56
CA ASP A 101 -8.12 -10.68 -5.28
C ASP A 101 -6.60 -10.64 -5.47
N PHE A 102 -6.01 -9.47 -5.27
CA PHE A 102 -4.57 -9.25 -5.41
C PHE A 102 -3.87 -9.18 -4.04
N SER A 103 -2.64 -9.72 -3.99
CA SER A 103 -1.74 -9.58 -2.85
C SER A 103 -0.34 -9.26 -3.32
N LEU A 104 0.12 -8.04 -3.02
CA LEU A 104 1.46 -7.56 -3.29
C LEU A 104 2.32 -7.66 -2.02
N VAL A 105 3.54 -8.15 -2.17
CA VAL A 105 4.57 -8.18 -1.12
C VAL A 105 5.87 -7.65 -1.68
N HIS A 106 6.39 -6.59 -1.08
CA HIS A 106 7.69 -6.00 -1.39
C HIS A 106 8.67 -6.26 -0.25
N ASP A 107 9.78 -6.93 -0.57
CA ASP A 107 10.96 -7.05 0.28
C ASP A 107 11.86 -5.83 0.01
N LYS A 108 11.88 -4.90 0.97
CA LYS A 108 12.59 -3.62 0.86
C LYS A 108 14.09 -3.79 0.83
N ALA A 109 14.61 -4.80 1.54
CA ALA A 109 16.05 -5.03 1.64
C ALA A 109 16.64 -5.52 0.31
N ARG A 110 15.85 -6.29 -0.46
CA ARG A 110 16.28 -6.85 -1.75
C ARG A 110 15.73 -6.10 -2.96
N ASN A 111 14.95 -5.04 -2.73
CA ASN A 111 14.12 -4.38 -3.74
C ASN A 111 13.35 -5.37 -4.64
N LYS A 112 12.74 -6.39 -4.02
CA LYS A 112 12.05 -7.46 -4.76
C LYS A 112 10.58 -7.49 -4.39
N ALA A 113 9.72 -7.35 -5.38
CA ALA A 113 8.27 -7.45 -5.24
C ALA A 113 7.74 -8.77 -5.79
N PHE A 114 6.68 -9.26 -5.17
CA PHE A 114 5.91 -10.42 -5.57
C PHE A 114 4.44 -10.03 -5.57
N ILE A 115 3.71 -10.41 -6.60
CA ILE A 115 2.27 -10.20 -6.67
C ILE A 115 1.60 -11.53 -6.99
N THR A 116 0.48 -11.79 -6.35
CA THR A 116 -0.37 -12.96 -6.62
C THR A 116 -1.77 -12.49 -6.91
N LEU A 117 -2.40 -13.15 -7.88
CA LEU A 117 -3.81 -13.02 -8.22
C LEU A 117 -4.52 -14.32 -7.82
N ASN A 118 -5.66 -14.19 -7.13
CA ASN A 118 -6.62 -15.25 -6.92
C ASN A 118 -7.96 -14.86 -7.54
N LEU A 119 -8.53 -15.73 -8.37
CA LEU A 119 -9.83 -15.55 -9.03
C LEU A 119 -10.83 -16.54 -8.42
N PRO A 120 -11.67 -16.17 -7.43
CA PRO A 120 -12.48 -17.14 -6.69
C PRO A 120 -13.44 -17.97 -7.55
N SER A 121 -13.95 -17.42 -8.66
CA SER A 121 -14.85 -18.13 -9.57
C SER A 121 -14.12 -19.08 -10.54
N PHE A 122 -12.79 -19.17 -10.46
CA PHE A 122 -11.95 -19.97 -11.35
C PHE A 122 -10.89 -20.74 -10.54
N ASP A 123 -10.46 -21.91 -11.00
CA ASP A 123 -9.30 -22.59 -10.40
C ASP A 123 -7.98 -22.03 -10.94
N ASN A 124 -7.82 -20.70 -10.84
CA ASN A 124 -6.65 -19.98 -11.36
C ASN A 124 -5.99 -19.18 -10.24
N ARG A 125 -4.70 -19.45 -10.05
CA ARG A 125 -3.79 -18.65 -9.22
C ARG A 125 -2.59 -18.27 -10.07
N ASP A 126 -2.46 -16.97 -10.30
CA ASP A 126 -1.38 -16.43 -11.08
C ASP A 126 -0.43 -15.64 -10.18
N SER A 127 0.84 -15.55 -10.57
CA SER A 127 1.83 -14.80 -9.81
C SER A 127 2.89 -14.20 -10.70
N GLY A 128 3.43 -13.07 -10.26
CA GLY A 128 4.53 -12.36 -10.92
C GLY A 128 5.53 -11.81 -9.94
N THR A 129 6.66 -11.36 -10.48
CA THR A 129 7.76 -10.76 -9.69
C THR A 129 8.18 -9.44 -10.29
N GLY A 130 8.72 -8.56 -9.46
CA GLY A 130 8.97 -7.19 -9.83
C GLY A 130 9.81 -6.43 -8.83
N SER A 131 9.71 -5.11 -8.86
CA SER A 131 10.32 -4.20 -7.90
C SER A 131 9.35 -3.07 -7.55
N CYS A 132 9.64 -2.33 -6.48
CA CYS A 132 8.84 -1.17 -6.10
C CYS A 132 9.74 -0.02 -5.69
N GLU A 133 9.32 1.19 -6.01
CA GLU A 133 10.00 2.42 -5.61
C GLU A 133 9.00 3.46 -5.11
N VAL A 134 9.48 4.38 -4.27
CA VAL A 134 8.70 5.56 -3.89
C VAL A 134 8.80 6.56 -5.02
N ALA A 135 7.65 7.02 -5.55
CA ALA A 135 7.60 8.10 -6.52
C ALA A 135 8.15 9.38 -5.89
N LYS A 136 9.02 10.08 -6.63
CA LYS A 136 9.63 11.34 -6.22
C LYS A 136 8.75 12.53 -6.57
#